data_AF-A0AAU1TWX2-F1
#
_entry.id   AF-A0AAU1TWX2-F1
#
_cell.length_a   1.000
_cell.length_b   1.000
_cell.length_c   1.000
_cell.angle_alpha   90.00
_cell.angle_beta   90.00
_cell.angle_gamma   90.00
#
_symmetry.space_group_name_H-M   'P 1'
#
loop_
_entity.id
_entity.type
_entity.pdbx_description
1 polymer ?
#
loop_
_entity_poly.entity_id
_entity_poly.type
_entity_poly.pdbx_seq_one_letter_code
_entity_poly.pdbx_strand_id
1 'polypeptide(L)'
;MTGQPPVLIAARVVQGVGAAVTMPTSMALVRQAFPDPARRARAVGVWAMGGAVAAAAGPVLGGVLSLASWRMIFWINLPVGILTLLLLSRTQHSPTRQAPFDWIGQITAILAMGGLTFGAIEAGDAGFTAPQVLASLGVAVAALAAFVTAQAKVVHPMVPLTLFRSPIVVVATGIGFAFMVGFYGLPYLFSLYFQQQHGLSALGAGSRSCR
;
A
#
# COMPACT_ATOMS: atom_id res chain seq x y z
N MET A 1 -2.79 -15.11 -27.91
CA MET A 1 -2.11 -15.08 -26.60
C MET A 1 -3.11 -14.63 -25.53
N THR A 2 -3.99 -15.53 -25.11
CA THR A 2 -5.08 -15.29 -24.16
C THR A 2 -4.65 -15.75 -22.76
N GLY A 3 -3.78 -14.95 -22.12
CA GLY A 3 -3.31 -15.17 -20.75
C GLY A 3 -4.34 -14.70 -19.73
N GLN A 4 -5.40 -15.49 -19.56
CA GLN A 4 -6.28 -15.65 -18.40
C GLN A 4 -6.22 -14.54 -17.31
N PRO A 5 -7.26 -13.68 -17.21
CA PRO A 5 -7.42 -12.72 -16.10
C PRO A 5 -7.16 -13.32 -14.70
N PRO A 6 -7.57 -14.57 -14.39
CA PRO A 6 -7.33 -15.19 -13.09
C PRO A 6 -5.86 -15.30 -12.68
N VAL A 7 -4.95 -15.57 -13.63
CA VAL A 7 -3.51 -15.74 -13.31
C VAL A 7 -2.90 -14.40 -12.90
N LEU A 8 -3.26 -13.32 -13.58
CA LEU A 8 -2.81 -11.98 -13.21
C LEU A 8 -3.39 -11.53 -11.87
N ILE A 9 -4.67 -11.82 -11.61
CA ILE A 9 -5.32 -11.54 -10.33
C ILE A 9 -4.62 -12.32 -9.21
N ALA A 10 -4.40 -13.63 -9.37
CA ALA A 10 -3.70 -14.45 -8.39
C ALA A 10 -2.28 -13.93 -8.12
N ALA A 11 -1.53 -13.56 -9.16
CA ALA A 11 -0.21 -12.96 -9.00
C ALA A 11 -0.24 -11.62 -8.24
N ARG A 12 -1.29 -10.80 -8.42
CA ARG A 12 -1.50 -9.56 -7.66
C ARG A 12 -1.84 -9.83 -6.19
N VAL A 13 -2.65 -10.84 -5.92
CA VAL A 13 -2.94 -11.28 -4.56
C VAL A 13 -1.64 -11.71 -3.86
N VAL A 14 -0.82 -12.53 -4.51
CA VAL A 14 0.48 -12.97 -3.96
C VAL A 14 1.42 -11.78 -3.70
N GLN A 15 1.52 -10.82 -4.63
CA GLN A 15 2.31 -9.60 -4.42
C GLN A 15 1.78 -8.76 -3.26
N GLY A 16 0.46 -8.61 -3.15
CA GLY A 16 -0.19 -7.88 -2.07
C GLY A 16 0.10 -8.52 -0.70
N VAL A 17 0.01 -9.84 -0.59
CA VAL A 17 0.35 -10.58 0.63
C VAL A 17 1.83 -10.39 0.98
N GLY A 18 2.73 -10.52 0.01
CA GLY A 18 4.17 -10.28 0.22
C GLY A 18 4.46 -8.86 0.73
N ALA A 19 3.83 -7.86 0.12
CA ALA A 19 3.97 -6.46 0.54
C ALA A 19 3.42 -6.22 1.95
N ALA A 20 2.23 -6.78 2.26
CA ALA A 20 1.57 -6.65 3.55
C ALA A 20 2.39 -7.25 4.71
N VAL A 21 3.14 -8.33 4.45
CA VAL A 21 4.05 -8.93 5.44
C VAL A 21 5.35 -8.15 5.54
N THR A 22 5.93 -7.74 4.41
CA THR A 22 7.28 -7.14 4.37
C THR A 22 7.33 -5.73 5.00
N MET A 23 6.29 -4.92 4.80
CA MET A 23 6.26 -3.55 5.33
C MET A 23 6.35 -3.50 6.86
N PRO A 24 5.46 -4.14 7.64
CA PRO A 24 5.51 -4.10 9.10
C PRO A 24 6.72 -4.84 9.66
N THR A 25 7.13 -5.95 9.05
CA THR A 25 8.31 -6.72 9.50
C THR A 25 9.60 -5.95 9.31
N SER A 26 9.79 -5.27 8.16
CA SER A 26 10.97 -4.42 7.94
C SER A 26 11.08 -3.31 8.99
N MET A 27 9.97 -2.63 9.30
CA MET A 27 9.94 -1.58 10.32
C MET A 27 10.17 -2.13 11.74
N ALA A 28 9.71 -3.35 12.04
CA ALA A 28 10.00 -4.01 13.31
C ALA A 28 11.49 -4.34 13.45
N LEU A 29 12.12 -4.84 12.39
CA LEU A 29 13.57 -5.12 12.37
C LEU A 29 14.40 -3.87 12.56
N VAL A 30 14.04 -2.75 11.92
CA VAL A 30 14.72 -1.45 12.13
C VAL A 30 14.64 -1.03 13.59
N ARG A 31 13.46 -1.15 14.23
CA ARG A 31 13.28 -0.81 15.64
C ARG A 31 14.09 -1.71 16.59
N GLN A 32 14.24 -2.99 16.24
CA GLN A 32 15.04 -3.94 17.02
C GLN A 32 16.54 -3.70 16.85
N ALA A 33 17.00 -3.42 15.63
CA ALA A 33 18.41 -3.21 15.32
C ALA A 33 18.97 -1.89 15.86
N PHE A 34 18.12 -0.86 16.03
CA PHE A 34 18.53 0.46 16.52
C PHE A 34 17.75 0.85 17.79
N PRO A 35 18.27 0.50 19.00
CA PRO A 35 17.64 0.85 20.27
C PRO A 35 17.63 2.36 20.55
N ASP A 36 18.68 3.07 20.12
CA ASP A 36 18.83 4.51 20.29
C ASP A 36 17.83 5.30 19.40
N PRO A 37 16.96 6.15 19.98
CA PRO A 37 15.97 6.92 19.23
C PRO A 37 16.55 7.76 18.09
N ALA A 38 17.72 8.38 18.27
CA ALA A 38 18.33 9.24 17.27
C ALA A 38 18.84 8.43 16.07
N ARG A 39 19.59 7.34 16.32
CA ARG A 39 20.01 6.41 15.26
C ARG A 39 18.83 5.76 14.55
N ARG A 40 17.77 5.44 15.30
CA ARG A 40 16.53 4.87 14.75
C ARG A 40 15.82 5.83 13.80
N ALA A 41 15.71 7.11 14.17
CA ALA A 41 15.15 8.13 13.29
C ALA A 41 15.95 8.25 11.98
N ARG A 42 17.28 8.21 12.06
CA ARG A 42 18.15 8.21 10.87
C ARG A 42 17.95 6.95 10.01
N ALA A 43 17.84 5.78 10.63
CA ALA A 43 17.58 4.52 9.92
C ALA A 43 16.22 4.52 9.21
N VAL A 44 15.17 5.05 9.85
CA VAL A 44 13.86 5.26 9.22
C VAL A 44 13.97 6.25 8.05
N GLY A 45 14.79 7.29 8.18
CA GLY A 45 15.09 8.21 7.08
C GLY A 45 15.72 7.51 5.87
N VAL A 46 16.72 6.63 6.10
CA VAL A 46 17.34 5.83 5.03
C VAL A 46 16.33 4.86 4.39
N TRP A 47 15.50 4.21 5.21
CA TRP A 47 14.43 3.34 4.72
C TRP A 47 13.42 4.10 3.84
N ALA A 48 13.01 5.30 4.27
CA ALA A 48 12.10 6.17 3.52
C ALA A 48 12.72 6.69 2.21
N MET A 49 14.00 7.06 2.23
CA MET A 49 14.74 7.44 1.01
C MET A 49 14.80 6.29 0.00
N GLY A 50 15.04 5.06 0.45
CA GLY A 50 15.00 3.88 -0.42
C GLY A 50 13.63 3.71 -1.09
N GLY A 51 12.55 3.89 -0.33
CA GLY A 51 11.19 3.87 -0.85
C GLY A 51 10.92 4.97 -1.87
N ALA A 52 11.37 6.20 -1.61
CA ALA A 52 11.20 7.34 -2.51
C ALA A 52 11.99 7.16 -3.83
N VAL A 53 13.23 6.68 -3.76
CA VAL A 53 14.05 6.37 -4.94
C VAL A 53 13.40 5.27 -5.76
N ALA A 54 12.91 4.20 -5.12
CA ALA A 54 12.19 3.14 -5.81
C ALA A 54 10.92 3.65 -6.50
N ALA A 55 10.16 4.53 -5.83
CA ALA A 55 8.94 5.10 -6.38
C ALA A 55 9.21 6.06 -7.55
N ALA A 56 10.28 6.85 -7.51
CA ALA A 56 10.69 7.74 -8.60
C ALA A 56 11.29 6.97 -9.80
N ALA A 57 12.07 5.92 -9.52
CA ALA A 57 12.67 5.08 -10.56
C ALA A 57 11.62 4.23 -11.29
N GLY A 58 10.52 3.87 -10.62
CA GLY A 58 9.46 3.01 -11.15
C GLY A 58 8.91 3.48 -12.51
N PRO A 59 8.35 4.71 -12.62
CA PRO A 59 7.85 5.24 -13.88
C PRO A 59 8.92 5.38 -14.97
N VAL A 60 10.14 5.78 -14.61
CA VAL A 60 11.24 5.98 -15.57
C VAL A 60 11.68 4.65 -16.18
N LEU A 61 11.97 3.65 -15.33
CA LEU A 61 12.35 2.31 -15.76
C LEU A 61 11.18 1.64 -16.50
N GLY A 62 9.96 1.75 -15.98
CA GLY A 62 8.76 1.22 -16.60
C GLY A 62 8.50 1.81 -18.00
N GLY A 63 8.68 3.12 -18.15
CA GLY A 63 8.56 3.81 -19.44
C GLY A 63 9.59 3.34 -20.45
N VAL A 64 10.87 3.28 -20.09
CA VAL A 64 11.94 2.81 -20.99
C VAL A 64 11.75 1.34 -21.37
N LEU A 65 11.42 0.46 -20.40
CA LEU A 65 11.20 -0.97 -20.64
C LEU A 65 9.96 -1.23 -21.52
N SER A 66 8.93 -0.38 -21.41
CA SER A 66 7.73 -0.51 -22.22
C SER A 66 7.97 -0.29 -23.73
N LEU A 67 9.02 0.46 -24.10
CA LEU A 67 9.42 0.67 -25.50
C LEU A 67 9.90 -0.63 -26.18
N ALA A 68 10.49 -1.55 -25.40
CA ALA A 68 10.97 -2.83 -25.91
C ALA A 68 9.89 -3.92 -25.84
N SER A 69 9.28 -4.11 -24.66
CA SER A 69 8.13 -5.01 -24.49
C SER A 69 7.51 -4.81 -23.11
N TRP A 70 6.18 -4.74 -23.02
CA TRP A 70 5.46 -4.67 -21.74
C TRP A 70 5.83 -5.81 -20.78
N ARG A 71 6.23 -6.98 -21.32
CA ARG A 71 6.61 -8.15 -20.52
C ARG A 71 7.87 -7.90 -19.69
N MET A 72 8.78 -7.03 -20.15
CA MET A 72 10.04 -6.75 -19.45
C MET A 72 9.82 -6.11 -18.07
N ILE A 73 8.68 -5.45 -17.84
CA ILE A 73 8.28 -4.91 -16.54
C ILE A 73 8.11 -6.03 -15.50
N PHE A 74 7.72 -7.24 -15.92
CA PHE A 74 7.64 -8.40 -15.02
C PHE A 74 9.01 -9.05 -14.82
N TRP A 75 9.82 -9.07 -15.88
CA TRP A 75 11.17 -9.64 -15.81
C TRP A 75 12.11 -8.86 -14.91
N ILE A 76 11.99 -7.54 -14.79
CA ILE A 76 12.84 -6.75 -13.88
C ILE A 76 12.57 -7.04 -12.39
N ASN A 77 11.37 -7.51 -12.03
CA ASN A 77 11.05 -7.87 -10.65
C ASN A 77 11.76 -9.16 -10.20
N LEU A 78 12.00 -10.11 -11.12
CA LEU A 78 12.68 -11.38 -10.84
C LEU A 78 14.10 -11.22 -10.28
N PRO A 79 15.04 -10.50 -10.93
CA PRO A 79 16.41 -10.35 -10.40
C PRO A 79 16.42 -9.57 -9.09
N VAL A 80 15.54 -8.58 -8.91
CA VAL A 80 15.41 -7.84 -7.66
C VAL A 80 14.93 -8.75 -6.54
N GLY A 81 13.94 -9.61 -6.81
CA GLY A 81 13.45 -10.62 -5.86
C GLY A 81 14.54 -11.62 -5.47
N ILE A 82 15.29 -12.15 -6.44
CA ILE A 82 16.41 -13.07 -6.19
C ILE A 82 17.48 -12.40 -5.34
N LEU A 83 17.89 -11.17 -5.67
CA LEU A 83 18.89 -10.44 -4.90
C LEU A 83 18.42 -10.21 -3.46
N THR A 84 17.14 -9.87 -3.27
CA THR A 84 16.54 -9.68 -1.95
C THR A 84 16.58 -10.98 -1.13
N LEU A 85 16.22 -12.12 -1.73
CA LEU A 85 16.28 -13.42 -1.06
C LEU A 85 17.72 -13.84 -0.72
N LEU A 86 18.68 -13.59 -1.61
CA LEU A 86 20.09 -13.85 -1.37
C LEU A 86 20.63 -13.01 -0.21
N LEU A 87 20.28 -11.73 -0.15
CA LEU A 87 20.65 -10.86 0.96
C LEU A 87 20.01 -11.36 2.26
N LEU A 88 18.72 -11.72 2.24
CA LEU A 88 18.02 -12.25 3.39
C LEU A 88 18.64 -13.54 3.92
N SER A 89 19.06 -14.45 3.05
CA SER A 89 19.74 -15.70 3.44
C SER A 89 21.07 -15.51 4.18
N ARG A 90 21.69 -14.32 4.05
CA ARG A 90 22.93 -13.95 4.73
C ARG A 90 22.71 -13.16 6.02
N THR A 91 21.48 -12.77 6.31
CA THR A 91 21.15 -12.00 7.53
C THR A 91 20.83 -12.92 8.71
N GLN A 92 21.12 -12.43 9.91
CA GLN A 92 20.85 -13.17 11.15
C GLN A 92 19.35 -13.28 11.40
N HIS A 93 18.91 -14.41 11.96
CA HIS A 93 17.52 -14.60 12.32
C HIS A 93 17.14 -13.68 13.50
N SER A 94 16.03 -12.97 13.35
CA SER A 94 15.45 -12.20 14.45
C SER A 94 14.77 -13.15 15.45
N PRO A 95 14.88 -12.91 16.76
CA PRO A 95 14.19 -13.71 17.77
C PRO A 95 12.67 -13.65 17.58
N THR A 96 12.03 -14.81 17.56
CA THR A 96 10.57 -14.93 17.46
C THR A 96 9.92 -14.52 18.76
N ARG A 97 9.05 -13.51 18.73
CA ARG A 97 8.20 -13.13 19.88
C ARG A 97 6.78 -13.62 19.63
N GLN A 98 6.31 -14.55 20.45
CA GLN A 98 4.91 -14.98 20.38
C GLN A 98 4.03 -13.85 20.92
N ALA A 99 3.10 -13.39 20.09
CA ALA A 99 2.06 -12.45 20.47
C ALA A 99 0.70 -13.03 20.05
N PRO A 100 -0.35 -12.88 20.87
CA PRO A 100 -1.68 -13.33 20.50
C PRO A 100 -2.15 -12.61 19.24
N PHE A 101 -2.71 -13.38 18.30
CA PHE A 101 -3.22 -12.83 17.04
C PHE A 101 -4.67 -12.36 17.21
N ASP A 102 -4.94 -11.09 16.90
CA ASP A 102 -6.27 -10.50 16.98
C ASP A 102 -7.07 -10.79 15.70
N TRP A 103 -7.70 -11.98 15.66
CA TRP A 103 -8.52 -12.41 14.53
C TRP A 103 -9.72 -11.50 14.27
N ILE A 104 -10.37 -11.02 15.34
CA ILE A 104 -11.58 -10.19 15.23
C ILE A 104 -11.21 -8.83 14.63
N GLY A 105 -10.16 -8.19 15.16
CA GLY A 105 -9.62 -6.96 14.61
C GLY A 105 -9.21 -7.11 13.15
N GLN A 106 -8.51 -8.19 12.80
CA GLN A 106 -8.05 -8.40 11.43
C GLN A 106 -9.21 -8.60 10.43
N ILE A 107 -10.20 -9.44 10.77
CA ILE A 107 -11.35 -9.70 9.89
C ILE A 107 -12.19 -8.43 9.71
N THR A 108 -12.48 -7.72 10.79
CA THR A 108 -13.26 -6.48 10.72
C THR A 108 -12.53 -5.39 9.95
N ALA A 109 -11.21 -5.27 10.08
CA ALA A 109 -10.40 -4.34 9.29
C ALA A 109 -10.38 -4.69 7.80
N ILE A 110 -10.25 -5.98 7.46
CA ILE A 110 -10.31 -6.46 6.07
C ILE A 110 -11.68 -6.15 5.44
N LEU A 111 -12.77 -6.41 6.15
CA LEU A 111 -14.12 -6.12 5.68
C LEU A 111 -14.37 -4.60 5.54
N ALA A 112 -13.88 -3.80 6.50
CA ALA A 112 -13.99 -2.36 6.44
C ALA A 112 -13.26 -1.78 5.22
N MET A 113 -11.99 -2.13 5.04
CA MET A 113 -11.19 -1.67 3.90
C MET A 113 -11.72 -2.21 2.58
N GLY A 114 -12.03 -3.51 2.50
CA GLY A 114 -12.54 -4.15 1.29
C GLY A 114 -13.88 -3.56 0.86
N GLY A 115 -14.82 -3.39 1.79
CA GLY A 115 -16.12 -2.77 1.52
C GLY A 115 -15.99 -1.31 1.08
N LEU A 116 -15.10 -0.54 1.73
CA LEU A 116 -14.86 0.86 1.37
C LEU A 116 -14.23 0.98 -0.02
N THR A 117 -13.20 0.18 -0.31
CA THR A 117 -12.52 0.17 -1.62
C THR A 117 -13.47 -0.28 -2.72
N PHE A 118 -14.22 -1.37 -2.51
CA PHE A 118 -15.19 -1.86 -3.48
C PHE A 118 -16.29 -0.82 -3.75
N GLY A 119 -16.89 -0.27 -2.68
CA GLY A 119 -17.94 0.74 -2.80
C GLY A 119 -17.44 2.00 -3.51
N ALA A 120 -16.22 2.47 -3.21
CA ALA A 120 -15.64 3.64 -3.86
C ALA A 120 -15.34 3.41 -5.37
N ILE A 121 -14.89 2.21 -5.74
CA ILE A 121 -14.63 1.85 -7.15
C ILE A 121 -15.95 1.75 -7.91
N GLU A 122 -16.91 0.98 -7.38
CA GLU A 122 -18.19 0.71 -8.03
C GLU A 122 -19.09 1.95 -8.09
N ALA A 123 -18.98 2.87 -7.12
CA ALA A 123 -19.68 4.15 -7.15
C ALA A 123 -19.35 5.00 -8.39
N GLY A 124 -18.15 4.83 -8.96
CA GLY A 124 -17.73 5.54 -10.16
C GLY A 124 -18.48 5.10 -11.41
N ASP A 125 -18.88 3.84 -11.50
CA ASP A 125 -19.54 3.26 -12.68
C ASP A 125 -21.06 3.14 -12.48
N ALA A 126 -21.50 2.54 -11.36
CA ALA A 126 -22.90 2.29 -11.05
C ALA A 126 -23.61 3.46 -10.34
N GLY A 127 -22.86 4.45 -9.86
CA GLY A 127 -23.37 5.60 -9.11
C GLY A 127 -23.54 5.35 -7.60
N PHE A 128 -23.53 6.43 -6.83
CA PHE A 128 -23.56 6.38 -5.35
C PHE A 128 -24.85 5.82 -4.74
N THR A 129 -25.95 5.83 -5.49
CA THR A 129 -27.26 5.35 -5.04
C THR A 129 -27.51 3.89 -5.38
N ALA A 130 -26.59 3.23 -6.09
CA ALA A 130 -26.74 1.83 -6.44
C ALA A 130 -26.79 0.94 -5.18
N PRO A 131 -27.68 -0.06 -5.12
CA PRO A 131 -27.86 -0.88 -3.92
C PRO A 131 -26.57 -1.63 -3.53
N GLN A 132 -25.75 -2.05 -4.49
CA GLN A 132 -24.45 -2.69 -4.25
C GLN A 132 -23.40 -1.75 -3.63
N VAL A 133 -23.42 -0.47 -4.01
CA VAL A 133 -22.55 0.57 -3.44
C VAL A 133 -22.98 0.88 -2.01
N LEU A 134 -24.28 1.09 -1.80
CA LEU A 134 -24.83 1.35 -0.46
C LEU A 134 -24.62 0.16 0.48
N ALA A 135 -24.79 -1.08 0.00
CA ALA A 135 -24.55 -2.28 0.78
C ALA A 135 -23.07 -2.42 1.18
N SER A 136 -22.14 -2.22 0.25
CA SER A 136 -20.70 -2.31 0.53
C SER A 136 -20.21 -1.20 1.46
N LEU A 137 -20.69 0.03 1.28
CA LEU A 137 -20.41 1.12 2.22
C LEU A 137 -21.04 0.88 3.59
N GLY A 138 -22.25 0.33 3.64
CA GLY A 138 -22.90 -0.07 4.90
C GLY A 138 -22.11 -1.14 5.65
N VAL A 139 -21.63 -2.18 4.94
CA VAL A 139 -20.71 -3.19 5.49
C VAL A 139 -19.42 -2.54 5.98
N ALA A 140 -18.86 -1.59 5.23
CA ALA A 140 -17.63 -0.91 5.62
C ALA A 140 -17.79 -0.14 6.94
N VAL A 141 -18.87 0.63 7.08
CA VAL A 141 -19.20 1.38 8.30
C VAL A 141 -19.45 0.43 9.48
N ALA A 142 -20.25 -0.63 9.28
CA ALA A 142 -20.53 -1.60 10.32
C ALA A 142 -19.27 -2.34 10.78
N ALA A 143 -18.42 -2.77 9.84
CA ALA A 143 -17.16 -3.43 10.13
C ALA A 143 -16.16 -2.49 10.83
N LEU A 144 -16.12 -1.21 10.46
CA LEU A 144 -15.29 -0.22 11.15
C LEU A 144 -15.76 0.02 12.59
N ALA A 145 -17.07 0.11 12.82
CA ALA A 145 -17.63 0.22 14.17
C ALA A 145 -17.31 -1.04 15.01
N ALA A 146 -17.45 -2.23 14.41
CA ALA A 146 -17.05 -3.49 15.04
C ALA A 146 -15.55 -3.53 15.35
N PHE A 147 -14.70 -3.03 14.46
CA PHE A 147 -13.26 -2.93 14.67
C PHE A 147 -12.94 -2.02 15.87
N VAL A 148 -13.47 -0.80 15.90
CA VAL A 148 -13.22 0.15 17.00
C VAL A 148 -13.69 -0.40 18.34
N THR A 149 -14.88 -1.01 18.38
CA THR A 149 -15.41 -1.61 19.61
C THR A 149 -14.64 -2.84 20.06
N ALA A 150 -14.13 -3.66 19.13
CA ALA A 150 -13.25 -4.78 19.45
C ALA A 150 -11.90 -4.29 19.99
N GLN A 151 -11.25 -3.32 19.33
CA GLN A 151 -9.98 -2.74 19.79
C GLN A 151 -10.08 -2.08 21.17
N ALA A 152 -11.25 -1.52 21.52
CA ALA A 152 -11.48 -0.96 22.84
C ALA A 152 -11.58 -2.02 23.96
N LYS A 153 -11.88 -3.29 23.62
CA LYS A 153 -12.15 -4.37 24.58
C LYS A 153 -11.02 -5.41 24.66
N VAL A 154 -10.21 -5.55 23.61
CA VAL A 154 -9.16 -6.56 23.52
C VAL A 154 -7.96 -6.18 24.39
N VAL A 155 -7.38 -7.17 25.10
CA VAL A 155 -6.24 -6.97 26.02
C VAL A 155 -4.95 -6.60 25.27
N HIS A 156 -4.79 -7.09 24.04
CA HIS A 156 -3.64 -6.83 23.16
C HIS A 156 -4.11 -6.21 21.83
N PRO A 157 -4.57 -4.94 21.85
CA PRO A 157 -5.12 -4.29 20.66
C PRO A 157 -4.02 -4.10 19.60
N MET A 158 -4.37 -4.36 18.34
CA MET A 158 -3.51 -4.06 17.19
C MET A 158 -3.22 -2.57 17.08
N VAL A 159 -4.21 -1.74 17.42
CA VAL A 159 -4.08 -0.27 17.45
C VAL A 159 -4.57 0.23 18.81
N PRO A 160 -3.67 0.54 19.76
CA PRO A 160 -4.08 1.09 21.03
C PRO A 160 -4.71 2.47 20.80
N LEU A 161 -6.02 2.56 21.03
CA LEU A 161 -6.81 3.78 20.78
C LEU A 161 -6.33 4.99 21.60
N THR A 162 -5.58 4.74 22.68
CA THR A 162 -4.91 5.77 23.48
C THR A 162 -3.88 6.57 22.69
N LEU A 163 -3.31 6.03 21.61
CA LEU A 163 -2.40 6.77 20.72
C LEU A 163 -3.08 7.99 20.08
N PHE A 164 -4.36 7.88 19.73
CA PHE A 164 -5.13 8.98 19.14
C PHE A 164 -5.48 10.08 20.15
N ARG A 165 -5.20 9.90 21.44
CA ARG A 165 -5.24 11.01 22.41
C ARG A 165 -4.08 11.98 22.23
N SER A 166 -2.98 11.55 21.61
CA SER A 166 -1.84 12.42 21.33
C SER A 166 -2.12 13.27 20.09
N PRO A 167 -2.12 14.61 20.19
CA PRO A 167 -2.33 15.47 19.04
C PRO A 167 -1.25 15.27 17.97
N ILE A 168 -0.02 14.92 18.38
CA ILE A 168 1.07 14.62 17.46
C ILE A 168 0.73 13.41 16.58
N VAL A 169 0.17 12.35 17.15
CA VAL A 169 -0.20 11.14 16.39
C VAL A 169 -1.35 11.43 15.44
N VAL A 170 -2.37 12.16 15.89
CA VAL A 170 -3.51 12.54 15.05
C VAL A 170 -3.06 13.39 13.86
N VAL A 171 -2.27 14.44 14.12
CA VAL A 171 -1.75 15.33 13.08
C VAL A 171 -0.82 14.58 12.13
N ALA A 172 0.10 13.76 12.64
CA ALA A 172 1.01 12.98 11.79
C ALA A 172 0.26 11.98 10.90
N THR A 173 -0.77 11.31 11.43
CA THR A 173 -1.62 10.39 10.67
C THR A 173 -2.41 11.13 9.60
N GLY A 174 -2.99 12.30 9.94
CA GLY A 174 -3.71 13.14 8.99
C GLY A 174 -2.84 13.65 7.84
N ILE A 175 -1.64 14.14 8.16
CA ILE A 175 -0.65 14.56 7.15
C ILE A 175 -0.25 13.38 6.26
N GLY A 176 0.03 12.21 6.85
CA GLY A 176 0.39 11.00 6.11
C GLY A 176 -0.74 10.54 5.17
N PHE A 177 -1.98 10.60 5.62
CA PHE A 177 -3.16 10.29 4.80
C PHE A 177 -3.29 11.26 3.63
N ALA A 178 -3.25 12.57 3.88
CA ALA A 178 -3.33 13.60 2.84
C ALA A 178 -2.20 13.46 1.82
N PHE A 179 -0.99 13.16 2.29
CA PHE A 179 0.16 12.86 1.44
C PHE A 179 -0.10 11.64 0.54
N MET A 180 -0.59 10.53 1.09
CA MET A 180 -0.89 9.32 0.30
C MET A 180 -2.00 9.53 -0.73
N VAL A 181 -3.05 10.27 -0.37
CA VAL A 181 -4.12 10.66 -1.31
C VAL A 181 -3.55 11.47 -2.47
N GLY A 182 -2.71 12.47 -2.19
CA GLY A 182 -2.04 13.24 -3.23
C GLY A 182 -1.11 12.36 -4.06
N PHE A 183 -0.26 11.57 -3.42
CA PHE A 183 0.78 10.76 -4.07
C PHE A 183 0.21 9.73 -5.06
N TYR A 184 -0.89 9.06 -4.71
CA TYR A 184 -1.54 8.09 -5.61
C TYR A 184 -2.62 8.72 -6.51
N GLY A 185 -3.31 9.75 -6.03
CA GLY A 185 -4.41 10.39 -6.77
C GLY A 185 -3.95 11.34 -7.87
N LEU A 186 -2.90 12.14 -7.64
CA LEU A 186 -2.40 13.11 -8.62
C LEU A 186 -1.96 12.45 -9.94
N PRO A 187 -1.15 11.36 -9.95
CA PRO A 187 -0.76 10.72 -11.20
C PRO A 187 -1.95 10.19 -12.00
N TYR A 188 -2.96 9.65 -11.32
CA TYR A 188 -4.19 9.18 -11.95
C TYR A 188 -4.98 10.33 -12.59
N LEU A 189 -5.19 11.41 -11.85
CA LEU A 189 -5.88 12.60 -12.34
C LEU A 189 -5.14 13.26 -13.51
N PHE A 190 -3.81 13.38 -13.42
CA PHE A 190 -3.00 13.89 -14.54
C PHE A 190 -3.11 12.99 -15.77
N SER A 191 -3.05 11.66 -15.61
CA SER A 191 -3.22 10.73 -16.72
C SER A 191 -4.60 10.88 -17.37
N LEU A 192 -5.66 10.98 -16.57
CA LEU A 192 -7.03 11.16 -17.07
C LEU A 192 -7.20 12.51 -17.77
N TYR A 193 -6.67 13.59 -17.18
CA TYR A 193 -6.70 14.94 -17.73
C TYR A 193 -5.99 15.02 -19.09
N PHE A 194 -4.78 14.48 -19.21
CA PHE A 194 -4.03 14.49 -20.47
C PHE A 194 -4.65 13.58 -21.54
N GLN A 195 -5.24 12.44 -21.15
CA GLN A 195 -5.92 11.54 -22.09
C GLN A 195 -7.26 12.12 -22.58
N GLN A 196 -8.08 12.71 -21.71
CA GLN A 196 -9.42 13.20 -22.07
C GLN A 196 -9.44 14.61 -22.68
N GLN A 197 -8.61 15.55 -22.22
CA GLN A 197 -8.64 16.93 -22.75
C GLN A 197 -7.67 17.17 -23.92
N HIS A 198 -6.55 16.45 -24.00
CA HIS A 198 -5.52 16.70 -25.01
C HIS A 198 -5.41 15.62 -26.11
N GLY A 199 -6.13 14.50 -26.00
CA GLY A 199 -6.12 13.43 -27.02
C GLY A 199 -4.73 12.81 -27.28
N LEU A 200 -3.78 13.01 -26.36
CA LEU A 200 -2.40 12.55 -26.52
C LEU A 200 -2.28 11.07 -26.13
N SER A 201 -1.56 10.29 -26.92
CA SER A 201 -1.23 8.90 -26.59
C SER A 201 -0.38 8.82 -25.31
N ALA A 202 -0.42 7.67 -24.61
CA ALA A 202 0.24 7.44 -23.32
C ALA A 202 1.74 7.82 -23.27
N LEU A 203 2.43 7.89 -24.42
CA LEU A 203 3.82 8.29 -24.54
C LEU A 203 4.05 9.81 -24.57
N GLY A 204 3.05 10.61 -24.98
CA GLY A 204 3.14 12.08 -25.04
C GLY A 204 2.89 12.78 -23.69
N ALA A 205 2.10 12.16 -22.81
CA ALA A 205 1.84 12.70 -21.48
C ALA A 205 3.06 12.60 -20.54
N GLY A 206 3.84 11.52 -20.66
CA GLY A 206 5.04 11.30 -19.84
C GLY A 206 6.19 12.28 -20.12
N SER A 207 6.34 12.75 -21.36
CA SER A 207 7.44 13.65 -21.75
C SER A 207 7.21 15.11 -21.36
N ARG A 208 5.95 15.54 -21.16
CA ARG A 208 5.62 16.91 -20.73
C ARG A 208 5.56 17.10 -19.22
N SER A 209 5.36 16.04 -18.44
CA SER A 209 5.39 16.12 -16.97
C SER A 209 6.78 16.43 -16.38
N CYS A 210 7.84 16.38 -17.19
CA CYS A 210 9.22 16.70 -16.80
C CYS A 210 9.67 18.13 -17.18
N ARG A 211 8.75 19.03 -17.53
CA ARG A 211 9.07 20.44 -17.77
C ARG A 211 8.24 21.36 -16.88
#